data_AF-A0A7X6WY82-F1
#
_entry.id   AF-A0A7X6WY82-F1
#
_cell.length_a   1.000
_cell.length_b   1.000
_cell.length_c   1.000
_cell.angle_alpha   90.00
_cell.angle_beta   90.00
_cell.angle_gamma   90.00
#
_symmetry.space_group_name_H-M   'P 1'
#
loop_
_entity.id
_entity.type
_entity.pdbx_description
1 polymer ?
#
loop_
_entity_poly.entity_id
_entity_poly.type
_entity_poly.pdbx_seq_one_letter_code
_entity_poly.pdbx_strand_id
1 'polypeptide(L)'
;AGGLSEYTRLSVARQICEPAAYESASWGAFQIMGFHWQMLGYKSVQEMVADASRSEGAQLGQFVRFILADDALHKALKARKWSAFARIYNGPAYADNLYDVKLARAYKRYAEPVEVAA
;
A
#
# COMPACT_ATOMS: atom_id res chain seq x y z
N ALA A 1 5.93 6.10 -15.56
CA ALA A 1 5.58 6.45 -14.17
C ALA A 1 5.31 7.95 -14.10
N GLY A 2 4.39 8.42 -13.25
CA GLY A 2 3.99 9.84 -13.19
C GLY A 2 5.02 10.80 -12.57
N GLY A 3 5.88 10.33 -11.66
CA GLY A 3 6.96 11.14 -11.08
C GLY A 3 6.46 12.42 -10.38
N LEU A 4 7.30 13.46 -10.36
CA LEU A 4 6.96 14.75 -9.72
C LEU A 4 5.73 15.44 -10.34
N SER A 5 5.39 15.12 -11.60
CA SER A 5 4.23 15.72 -12.29
C SER A 5 2.88 15.36 -11.65
N GLU A 6 2.82 14.27 -10.86
CA GLU A 6 1.62 13.91 -10.11
C GLU A 6 1.24 14.98 -9.08
N TYR A 7 2.21 15.71 -8.51
CA TYR A 7 1.91 16.82 -7.60
C TYR A 7 1.28 18.01 -8.33
N THR A 8 1.64 18.24 -9.59
CA THR A 8 0.98 19.26 -10.43
C THR A 8 -0.47 18.86 -10.69
N ARG A 9 -0.71 17.59 -11.08
CA ARG A 9 -2.07 17.06 -11.30
C ARG A 9 -2.91 17.14 -10.03
N LEU A 10 -2.34 16.78 -8.89
CA LEU A 10 -2.99 16.88 -7.59
C LEU A 10 -3.31 18.34 -7.23
N SER A 11 -2.37 19.28 -7.44
CA SER A 11 -2.59 20.71 -7.18
C SER A 11 -3.77 21.26 -7.98
N VAL A 12 -3.90 20.89 -9.25
CA VAL A 12 -5.04 21.26 -10.09
C VAL A 12 -6.34 20.62 -9.56
N ALA A 13 -6.33 19.34 -9.23
CA ALA A 13 -7.51 18.66 -8.69
C ALA A 13 -8.01 19.27 -7.37
N ARG A 14 -7.08 19.69 -6.50
CA ARG A 14 -7.40 20.35 -5.23
C ARG A 14 -8.15 21.68 -5.39
N GLN A 15 -7.98 22.37 -6.52
CA GLN A 15 -8.73 23.59 -6.83
C GLN A 15 -10.20 23.32 -7.12
N ILE A 16 -10.55 22.09 -7.51
CA ILE A 16 -11.94 21.66 -7.78
C ILE A 16 -12.61 21.22 -6.48
N CYS A 17 -12.00 20.25 -5.80
CA CYS A 17 -12.48 19.74 -4.52
C CYS A 17 -11.30 19.10 -3.77
N GLU A 18 -10.81 19.78 -2.73
CA GLU A 18 -9.61 19.32 -2.02
C GLU A 18 -9.76 17.92 -1.38
N PRO A 19 -10.82 17.61 -0.61
CA PRO A 19 -10.98 16.28 -0.04
C PRO A 19 -11.00 15.19 -1.12
N ALA A 20 -11.79 15.37 -2.18
CA ALA A 20 -11.89 14.40 -3.27
C ALA A 20 -10.55 14.23 -4.02
N ALA A 21 -9.78 15.31 -4.19
CA ALA A 21 -8.46 15.24 -4.80
C ALA A 21 -7.52 14.34 -3.99
N TYR A 22 -7.48 14.52 -2.67
CA TYR A 22 -6.66 13.67 -1.81
C TYR A 22 -7.17 12.22 -1.72
N GLU A 23 -8.49 12.03 -1.71
CA GLU A 23 -9.12 10.71 -1.70
C GLU A 23 -8.82 9.92 -2.98
N SER A 24 -8.73 10.62 -4.11
CA SER A 24 -8.47 10.03 -5.44
C SER A 24 -7.01 9.66 -5.71
N ALA A 25 -6.08 10.01 -4.80
CA ALA A 25 -4.66 9.73 -4.95
C ALA A 25 -4.20 8.59 -4.02
N SER A 26 -3.16 7.86 -4.44
CA SER A 26 -2.43 6.89 -3.62
C SER A 26 -1.21 7.52 -2.97
N TRP A 27 -0.91 7.09 -1.74
CA TRP A 27 0.12 7.73 -0.90
C TRP A 27 1.23 6.76 -0.47
N GLY A 28 2.46 7.29 -0.46
CA GLY A 28 3.64 6.59 0.07
C GLY A 28 4.10 5.37 -0.74
N ALA A 29 5.06 4.64 -0.16
CA ALA A 29 5.70 3.48 -0.78
C ALA A 29 4.73 2.34 -1.14
N PHE A 30 3.66 2.18 -0.36
CA PHE A 30 2.67 1.11 -0.53
C PHE A 30 1.47 1.52 -1.39
N GLN A 31 1.40 2.79 -1.79
CA GLN A 31 0.35 3.32 -2.67
C GLN A 31 -1.07 3.09 -2.10
N ILE A 32 -1.28 3.38 -0.82
CA ILE A 32 -2.61 3.26 -0.20
C ILE A 32 -3.50 4.42 -0.67
N MET A 33 -4.70 4.11 -1.15
CA MET A 33 -5.64 5.11 -1.66
C MET A 33 -6.20 5.99 -0.54
N GLY A 34 -6.25 7.31 -0.78
CA GLY A 34 -6.70 8.29 0.19
C GLY A 34 -8.15 8.09 0.65
N PHE A 35 -9.04 7.58 -0.21
CA PHE A 35 -10.44 7.29 0.15
C PHE A 35 -10.59 6.24 1.26
N HIS A 36 -9.51 5.52 1.63
CA HIS A 36 -9.52 4.59 2.77
C HIS A 36 -9.34 5.29 4.13
N TRP A 37 -9.14 6.60 4.19
CA TRP A 37 -8.81 7.31 5.43
C TRP A 37 -9.74 6.95 6.61
N GLN A 38 -11.05 6.85 6.36
CA GLN A 38 -12.04 6.53 7.40
C GLN A 38 -11.92 5.07 7.86
N MET A 39 -11.77 4.13 6.92
CA MET A 39 -11.54 2.71 7.22
C MET A 39 -10.25 2.50 8.03
N LEU A 40 -9.23 3.34 7.78
CA LEU A 40 -7.93 3.29 8.46
C LEU A 40 -7.90 4.10 9.79
N GLY A 41 -9.05 4.64 10.21
CA GLY A 41 -9.22 5.30 11.50
C GLY A 41 -8.68 6.73 11.58
N TYR A 42 -8.44 7.39 10.45
CA TYR A 42 -8.13 8.82 10.44
C TYR A 42 -9.41 9.66 10.55
N LYS A 43 -9.30 10.91 11.00
CA LYS A 43 -10.43 11.85 11.10
C LYS A 43 -10.74 12.55 9.79
N SER A 44 -9.76 12.60 8.89
CA SER A 44 -9.92 13.13 7.54
C SER A 44 -8.84 12.58 6.60
N VAL A 45 -9.04 12.75 5.29
CA VAL A 45 -8.02 12.43 4.30
C VAL A 45 -6.75 13.28 4.48
N GLN A 46 -6.88 14.54 4.89
CA GLN A 46 -5.73 15.42 5.16
C GLN A 46 -4.84 14.86 6.26
N GLU A 47 -5.43 14.28 7.32
CA GLU A 47 -4.66 13.65 8.40
C GLU A 47 -3.90 12.42 7.90
N MET A 48 -4.53 11.58 7.06
CA MET A 48 -3.87 10.44 6.43
C MET A 48 -2.70 10.89 5.53
N VAL A 49 -2.89 11.93 4.73
CA VAL A 49 -1.85 12.49 3.84
C VAL A 49 -0.69 13.06 4.64
N ALA A 50 -0.99 13.82 5.69
CA ALA A 50 0.02 14.38 6.58
C ALA A 50 0.83 13.27 7.24
N ASP A 51 0.16 12.20 7.70
CA ASP A 51 0.84 11.04 8.30
C ASP A 51 1.75 10.32 7.30
N ALA A 52 1.28 10.05 6.08
CA ALA A 52 2.09 9.42 5.02
C ALA A 52 3.32 10.26 4.64
N SER A 53 3.23 11.58 4.81
CA SER A 53 4.29 12.54 4.51
C SER A 53 5.36 12.64 5.61
N ARG A 54 5.13 12.06 6.80
CA ARG A 54 6.07 12.12 7.93
C ARG A 54 7.28 11.21 7.76
N SER A 55 7.08 9.97 7.33
CA SER A 55 8.15 8.98 7.14
C SER A 55 7.68 7.73 6.42
N GLU A 56 8.61 6.95 5.90
CA GLU A 56 8.33 5.60 5.38
C GLU A 56 7.73 4.66 6.45
N GLY A 57 8.10 4.85 7.73
CA GLY A 57 7.51 4.11 8.84
C GLY A 57 6.01 4.40 9.02
N ALA A 58 5.59 5.66 8.82
CA ALA A 58 4.17 6.01 8.82
C ALA A 58 3.44 5.42 7.61
N GLN A 59 4.06 5.42 6.43
CA GLN A 59 3.52 4.78 5.23
C GLN A 59 3.36 3.25 5.42
N LEU A 60 4.32 2.59 6.06
CA LEU A 60 4.21 1.19 6.45
C LEU A 60 3.08 0.98 7.46
N GLY A 61 2.93 1.89 8.43
CA GLY A 61 1.81 1.88 9.37
C GLY A 61 0.44 1.90 8.66
N GLN A 62 0.29 2.73 7.63
CA GLN A 62 -0.93 2.77 6.80
C GLN A 62 -1.16 1.46 6.06
N PHE A 63 -0.12 0.89 5.45
CA PHE A 63 -0.19 -0.42 4.80
C PHE A 63 -0.62 -1.52 5.80
N VAL A 64 -0.05 -1.56 7.00
CA VAL A 64 -0.44 -2.52 8.04
C VAL A 64 -1.91 -2.35 8.42
N ARG A 65 -2.38 -1.12 8.67
CA ARG A 65 -3.80 -0.87 8.96
C ARG A 65 -4.70 -1.33 7.81
N PHE A 66 -4.29 -1.09 6.56
CA PHE A 66 -5.03 -1.51 5.38
C PHE A 66 -5.15 -3.03 5.29
N ILE A 67 -4.05 -3.76 5.48
CA ILE A 67 -4.07 -5.23 5.53
C ILE A 67 -4.96 -5.73 6.66
N LEU A 68 -4.91 -5.12 7.85
CA LEU A 68 -5.71 -5.54 9.00
C LEU A 68 -7.21 -5.24 8.84
N ALA A 69 -7.57 -4.21 8.07
CA ALA A 69 -8.95 -3.84 7.80
C ALA A 69 -9.64 -4.78 6.78
N ASP A 70 -8.87 -5.47 5.93
CA ASP A 70 -9.37 -6.47 4.99
C ASP A 70 -9.07 -7.89 5.47
N ASP A 71 -10.12 -8.55 5.95
CA ASP A 71 -10.08 -9.90 6.50
C ASP A 71 -9.50 -10.94 5.52
N ALA A 72 -9.76 -10.80 4.22
CA ALA A 72 -9.28 -11.71 3.19
C ALA A 72 -7.79 -11.49 2.91
N LEU A 73 -7.34 -10.22 2.81
CA LEU A 73 -5.92 -9.88 2.70
C LEU A 73 -5.13 -10.38 3.90
N HIS A 74 -5.61 -10.08 5.12
CA HIS A 74 -4.96 -10.48 6.36
C HIS A 74 -4.81 -12.00 6.45
N LYS A 75 -5.89 -12.75 6.20
CA LYS A 75 -5.87 -14.22 6.21
C LYS A 75 -4.94 -14.77 5.12
N ALA A 76 -4.96 -14.22 3.92
CA ALA A 76 -4.09 -14.65 2.83
C ALA A 76 -2.61 -14.42 3.15
N LEU A 77 -2.25 -13.26 3.71
CA LEU A 77 -0.88 -12.93 4.08
C LEU A 77 -0.38 -13.85 5.21
N LYS A 78 -1.16 -14.01 6.28
CA LYS A 78 -0.81 -14.89 7.42
C LYS A 78 -0.65 -16.34 6.99
N ALA A 79 -1.53 -16.82 6.12
CA ALA A 79 -1.48 -18.18 5.58
C ALA A 79 -0.49 -18.34 4.42
N ARG A 80 0.28 -17.29 4.06
CA ARG A 80 1.28 -17.30 2.98
C ARG A 80 0.70 -17.72 1.62
N LYS A 81 -0.58 -17.39 1.39
CA LYS A 81 -1.28 -17.66 0.13
C LYS A 81 -0.92 -16.57 -0.89
N TRP A 82 0.31 -16.60 -1.40
CA TRP A 82 0.89 -15.50 -2.20
C TRP A 82 0.05 -15.09 -3.40
N SER A 83 -0.48 -16.05 -4.17
CA SER A 83 -1.35 -15.76 -5.31
C SER A 83 -2.68 -15.12 -4.89
N ALA A 84 -3.27 -15.56 -3.77
CA ALA A 84 -4.49 -14.95 -3.24
C ALA A 84 -4.22 -13.52 -2.73
N PHE A 85 -3.15 -13.32 -1.96
CA PHE A 85 -2.75 -12.01 -1.48
C PHE A 85 -2.45 -11.05 -2.64
N ALA A 86 -1.65 -11.51 -3.60
CA ALA A 86 -1.26 -10.71 -4.75
C ALA A 86 -2.47 -10.31 -5.60
N ARG A 87 -3.43 -11.22 -5.81
CA ARG A 87 -4.67 -10.94 -6.55
C ARG A 87 -5.54 -9.89 -5.86
N ILE A 88 -5.67 -9.95 -4.54
CA ILE A 88 -6.51 -8.99 -3.81
C ILE A 88 -5.82 -7.62 -3.76
N TYR A 89 -4.51 -7.58 -3.48
CA TYR A 89 -3.78 -6.32 -3.31
C TYR A 89 -3.45 -5.63 -4.64
N ASN A 90 -2.97 -6.37 -5.64
CA ASN A 90 -2.49 -5.83 -6.92
C ASN A 90 -3.53 -5.95 -8.05
N GLY A 91 -4.67 -6.59 -7.79
CA GLY A 91 -5.74 -6.81 -8.77
C GLY A 91 -5.61 -8.11 -9.59
N PRO A 92 -6.57 -8.37 -10.50
CA PRO A 92 -6.66 -9.63 -11.24
C PRO A 92 -5.46 -9.89 -12.17
N ALA A 93 -4.81 -8.83 -12.66
CA ALA A 93 -3.62 -8.91 -13.51
C ALA A 93 -2.30 -9.08 -12.73
N TYR A 94 -2.35 -9.47 -11.45
CA TYR A 94 -1.15 -9.58 -10.61
C TYR A 94 -0.10 -10.54 -11.20
N ALA A 95 -0.55 -11.59 -11.91
CA ALA A 95 0.30 -12.63 -12.48
C ALA A 95 1.19 -12.11 -13.60
N ASP A 96 0.73 -11.13 -14.38
CA ASP A 96 1.47 -10.52 -15.48
C ASP A 96 2.78 -9.86 -14.98
N ASN A 97 2.77 -9.41 -13.74
CA ASN A 97 3.91 -8.80 -13.06
C ASN A 97 4.63 -9.76 -12.08
N LEU A 98 4.22 -11.03 -12.04
CA LEU A 98 4.77 -12.10 -11.20
C LEU A 98 4.77 -11.76 -9.70
N TYR A 99 3.77 -11.00 -9.22
CA TYR A 99 3.75 -10.53 -7.82
C TYR A 99 3.76 -11.69 -6.82
N ASP A 100 3.02 -12.76 -7.09
CA ASP A 100 2.96 -13.94 -6.24
C ASP A 100 4.28 -14.72 -6.19
N VAL A 101 4.91 -14.92 -7.35
CA VAL A 101 6.22 -15.59 -7.46
C VAL A 101 7.29 -14.76 -6.74
N LYS A 102 7.29 -13.44 -6.90
CA LYS A 102 8.22 -12.53 -6.22
C LYS A 102 8.05 -12.60 -4.70
N LEU A 103 6.81 -12.53 -4.20
CA LEU A 103 6.51 -12.67 -2.77
C LEU A 103 6.96 -14.02 -2.22
N ALA A 104 6.66 -15.12 -2.92
CA ALA A 104 7.05 -16.46 -2.50
C ALA A 104 8.57 -16.63 -2.40
N ARG A 105 9.31 -16.16 -3.42
CA ARG A 105 10.78 -16.21 -3.45
C ARG A 105 11.39 -15.34 -2.37
N ALA A 106 10.88 -14.12 -2.19
CA ALA A 106 11.35 -13.21 -1.14
C ALA A 106 11.12 -13.83 0.24
N TYR A 107 9.93 -14.37 0.50
CA TYR A 107 9.64 -15.04 1.76
C TYR A 107 10.63 -16.17 2.04
N LYS A 108 10.88 -17.07 1.06
CA LYS A 108 11.87 -18.14 1.22
C LYS A 108 13.25 -17.59 1.58
N ARG A 109 13.73 -16.58 0.85
CA ARG A 109 15.04 -15.95 1.07
C ARG A 109 15.20 -15.36 2.48
N TYR A 110 14.14 -14.77 3.03
CA TYR A 110 14.19 -14.12 4.36
C TYR A 110 13.79 -15.05 5.51
N ALA A 111 13.12 -16.17 5.22
CA ALA A 111 12.75 -17.17 6.21
C ALA A 111 13.86 -18.19 6.48
N GLU A 112 14.78 -18.39 5.53
CA GLU A 112 16.01 -19.14 5.76
C GLU A 112 16.92 -18.34 6.70
N PRO A 113 17.49 -18.95 7.75
CA PRO A 113 18.49 -18.28 8.59
C PRO A 113 19.63 -17.80 7.69
N VAL A 114 20.09 -16.57 7.89
CA VAL A 114 21.36 -16.15 7.31
C VAL A 114 22.43 -17.04 7.94
N GLU A 115 22.98 -17.99 7.17
CA GLU A 115 24.27 -18.58 7.53
C GLU A 115 25.29 -17.45 7.49
N VAL A 116 25.60 -16.91 8.67
CA VAL A 116 26.74 -16.03 8.83
C VAL A 116 27.95 -16.93 8.72
N ALA A 117 28.61 -16.92 7.56
CA ALA A 117 29.90 -17.56 7.39
C ALA A 117 30.86 -16.99 8.46
N ALA A 118 31.34 -17.87 9.34
CA ALA A 118 32.27 -17.56 10.42
C ALA A 118 33.67 -17.25 9.88
#